data_AF-A0A1A8ENM5-F1
#
_entry.id   AF-A0A1A8ENM5-F1
#
_cell.length_a   1.000
_cell.length_b   1.000
_cell.length_c   1.000
_cell.angle_alpha   90.00
_cell.angle_beta   90.00
_cell.angle_gamma   90.00
#
_symmetry.space_group_name_H-M   'P 1'
#
loop_
_entity.id
_entity.type
_entity.pdbx_description
1 polymer ?
#
loop_
_entity_poly.entity_id
_entity_poly.type
_entity_poly.pdbx_seq_one_letter_code
_entity_poly.pdbx_strand_id
1 'polypeptide(L)'
;MPKANITSTLSLQKQLSALGLADAWDQEVADFSGASGKSKRKLHLGGVLHWASLELGAGAGKQDEEPVEEKMDRPKMFYADHPFIILVRDNASGALLMMGALDHAEGEVLHDEL
;
A
#
# COMPACT_ATOMS: atom_id res chain seq x y z
N MET A 1 9.86 12.39 10.17
CA MET A 1 9.45 11.17 9.43
C MET A 1 10.44 10.07 9.72
N PRO A 2 10.00 8.84 10.01
CA PRO A 2 10.89 7.70 10.15
C PRO A 2 11.50 7.33 8.79
N LYS A 3 12.74 6.80 8.81
CA LYS A 3 13.28 6.04 7.68
C LYS A 3 12.82 4.60 7.85
N ALA A 4 12.09 4.07 6.89
CA ALA A 4 11.46 2.76 7.05
C ALA A 4 11.27 2.07 5.71
N ASN A 5 11.41 0.74 5.71
CA ASN A 5 10.97 -0.13 4.63
C ASN A 5 9.69 -0.81 5.08
N ILE A 6 8.61 -0.64 4.32
CA ILE A 6 7.29 -1.15 4.66
C ILE A 6 6.95 -2.17 3.59
N THR A 7 6.73 -3.44 3.98
CA THR A 7 6.38 -4.50 3.03
C THR A 7 5.16 -5.25 3.52
N SER A 8 4.22 -5.52 2.61
CA SER A 8 2.99 -6.23 2.93
C SER A 8 2.70 -7.29 1.88
N THR A 9 2.34 -8.48 2.34
CA THR A 9 1.88 -9.60 1.51
C THR A 9 0.51 -10.02 2.02
N LEU A 10 -0.50 -9.92 1.17
CA LEU A 10 -1.90 -10.16 1.50
C LEU A 10 -2.48 -11.24 0.59
N SER A 11 -3.13 -12.25 1.18
CA SER A 11 -4.10 -13.06 0.46
C SER A 11 -5.45 -12.37 0.55
N LEU A 12 -6.00 -11.98 -0.60
CA LEU A 12 -7.21 -11.16 -0.68
C LEU A 12 -8.49 -11.99 -0.75
N GLN A 13 -8.40 -13.32 -0.78
CA GLN A 13 -9.57 -14.19 -0.96
C GLN A 13 -10.67 -13.91 0.06
N LYS A 14 -10.32 -13.84 1.35
CA LYS A 14 -11.29 -13.60 2.43
C LYS A 14 -11.95 -12.23 2.30
N GLN A 15 -11.16 -11.19 2.05
CA GLN A 15 -11.60 -9.80 1.97
C GLN A 15 -12.48 -9.59 0.74
N LEU A 16 -12.07 -10.09 -0.42
CA LEU A 16 -12.85 -9.98 -1.66
C LEU A 16 -14.15 -10.80 -1.58
N SER A 17 -14.12 -11.98 -0.96
CA SER A 17 -15.35 -12.75 -0.68
C SER A 17 -16.33 -11.95 0.16
N ALA A 18 -15.84 -11.32 1.24
CA ALA A 18 -16.66 -10.48 2.11
C ALA A 18 -17.21 -9.23 1.41
N LEU A 19 -16.52 -8.74 0.37
CA LEU A 19 -16.98 -7.64 -0.50
C LEU A 19 -17.94 -8.09 -1.61
N GLY A 20 -18.29 -9.39 -1.67
CA GLY A 20 -19.29 -9.93 -2.58
C GLY A 20 -18.75 -10.78 -3.73
N LEU A 21 -17.43 -10.93 -3.86
CA LEU A 21 -16.82 -11.80 -4.87
C LEU A 21 -16.80 -13.25 -4.36
N ALA A 22 -17.95 -13.88 -4.09
CA ALA A 22 -18.01 -15.23 -3.53
C ALA A 22 -17.96 -16.33 -4.60
N ASP A 23 -18.78 -16.21 -5.65
CA ASP A 23 -18.94 -17.23 -6.70
C ASP A 23 -17.64 -17.53 -7.44
N ALA A 24 -16.74 -16.54 -7.54
CA ALA A 24 -15.46 -16.66 -8.22
C ALA A 24 -14.54 -17.76 -7.63
N TRP A 25 -14.73 -18.13 -6.37
CA TRP A 25 -13.93 -19.15 -5.67
C TRP A 25 -14.55 -20.55 -5.73
N ASP A 26 -15.83 -20.66 -6.10
CA ASP A 26 -16.56 -21.92 -6.11
C ASP A 26 -16.40 -22.61 -7.48
N GLN A 27 -15.90 -23.83 -7.47
CA GLN A 27 -15.62 -24.58 -8.70
C GLN A 27 -16.88 -24.90 -9.54
N GLU A 28 -18.05 -24.97 -8.90
CA GLU A 28 -19.29 -25.34 -9.55
C GLU A 28 -20.02 -24.15 -10.16
N VAL A 29 -20.00 -22.99 -9.50
CA VAL A 29 -20.73 -21.79 -9.94
C VAL A 29 -19.86 -20.72 -10.59
N ALA A 30 -18.53 -20.74 -10.41
CA ALA A 30 -17.64 -19.75 -11.04
C ALA A 30 -17.76 -19.78 -12.57
N ASP A 31 -18.03 -18.61 -13.15
CA ASP A 31 -18.05 -18.43 -14.60
C ASP A 31 -16.89 -17.54 -15.07
N PHE A 32 -15.80 -18.20 -15.48
CA PHE A 32 -14.67 -17.58 -16.17
C PHE A 32 -14.58 -18.05 -17.63
N SER A 33 -15.73 -18.31 -18.28
CA SER A 33 -15.79 -18.76 -19.68
C SER A 33 -15.07 -17.83 -20.66
N GLY A 34 -15.10 -16.51 -20.43
CA GLY A 34 -14.35 -15.53 -21.21
C GLY A 34 -12.82 -15.69 -21.12
N ALA A 35 -12.30 -16.29 -20.05
CA ALA A 35 -10.86 -16.54 -19.86
C ALA A 35 -10.43 -17.96 -20.29
N SER A 36 -11.38 -18.90 -20.45
CA SER A 36 -11.09 -20.31 -20.76
C SER A 36 -10.66 -20.57 -22.22
N GLY A 37 -10.82 -19.56 -23.10
CA GLY A 37 -10.44 -19.66 -24.50
C GLY A 37 -11.17 -20.80 -25.21
N LYS A 38 -10.43 -21.70 -25.89
CA LYS A 38 -11.00 -22.88 -26.58
C LYS A 38 -11.20 -24.10 -25.66
N SER A 39 -10.80 -24.01 -24.39
CA SER A 39 -10.94 -25.10 -23.43
C SER A 39 -12.37 -25.17 -22.92
N LYS A 40 -12.92 -26.39 -22.76
CA LYS A 40 -14.22 -26.61 -22.09
C LYS A 40 -14.09 -26.79 -20.58
N ARG A 41 -12.91 -26.51 -20.00
CA ARG A 41 -12.68 -26.67 -18.57
C ARG A 41 -13.35 -25.52 -17.82
N LYS A 42 -14.12 -25.85 -16.77
CA LYS A 42 -14.56 -24.87 -15.77
C LYS A 42 -13.32 -24.30 -15.06
N LEU A 43 -13.26 -22.97 -14.97
CA LEU A 43 -12.20 -22.24 -14.29
C LEU A 43 -12.80 -21.54 -13.08
N HIS A 44 -12.00 -21.38 -12.03
CA HIS A 44 -12.31 -20.63 -10.81
C HIS A 44 -11.03 -19.96 -10.30
N LEU A 45 -11.14 -19.02 -9.38
CA LEU A 45 -9.98 -18.45 -8.69
C LEU A 45 -9.41 -19.42 -7.66
N GLY A 46 -8.12 -19.73 -7.80
CA GLY A 46 -7.37 -20.49 -6.78
C GLY A 46 -6.80 -19.61 -5.66
N GLY A 47 -6.68 -18.30 -5.87
CA GLY A 47 -6.12 -17.35 -4.92
C GLY A 47 -5.84 -15.99 -5.57
N VAL A 48 -5.83 -14.93 -4.77
CA VAL A 48 -5.39 -13.59 -5.17
C VAL A 48 -4.38 -13.11 -4.15
N LEU A 49 -3.14 -12.93 -4.58
CA LEU A 49 -2.02 -12.51 -3.73
C LEU A 49 -1.60 -11.11 -4.14
N HIS A 50 -1.53 -10.20 -3.17
CA HIS A 50 -1.08 -8.84 -3.35
C HIS A 50 0.18 -8.62 -2.51
N TRP A 51 1.28 -8.29 -3.17
CA TRP A 51 2.56 -7.95 -2.54
C TRP A 51 2.93 -6.52 -2.91
N ALA A 52 3.25 -5.71 -1.90
CA ALA A 52 3.66 -4.33 -2.09
C ALA A 52 4.79 -3.97 -1.11
N SER A 53 5.67 -3.07 -1.54
CA SER A 53 6.76 -2.53 -0.73
C SER A 53 6.91 -1.02 -0.95
N LEU A 54 7.21 -0.28 0.12
CA LEU A 54 7.41 1.16 0.14
C LEU A 54 8.63 1.51 1.01
N GLU A 55 9.58 2.23 0.43
CA GLU A 55 10.73 2.78 1.13
C GLU A 55 10.49 4.27 1.44
N LEU A 56 10.58 4.63 2.71
CA LEU A 56 10.62 6.00 3.20
C LEU A 56 12.08 6.38 3.47
N GLY A 57 12.64 7.24 2.62
CA GLY A 57 14.03 7.68 2.71
C GLY A 57 14.22 9.09 2.15
N ALA A 58 15.43 9.63 2.31
CA ALA A 58 15.78 10.99 1.88
C ALA A 58 16.15 11.11 0.39
N GLY A 59 16.13 10.00 -0.36
CA GLY A 59 16.68 9.91 -1.72
C GLY A 59 15.74 10.34 -2.86
N ALA A 60 14.54 10.82 -2.55
CA ALA A 60 13.58 11.23 -3.58
C ALA A 60 13.92 12.64 -4.10
N GLY A 61 14.42 12.71 -5.33
CA GLY A 61 14.70 13.97 -6.04
C GLY A 61 16.06 14.57 -5.69
N LYS A 62 17.06 14.35 -6.56
CA LYS A 62 18.18 15.30 -6.64
C LYS A 62 17.59 16.61 -7.15
N GLN A 63 17.41 17.59 -6.28
CA GLN A 63 17.17 18.96 -6.72
C GLN A 63 18.51 19.49 -7.23
N ASP A 64 18.63 19.65 -8.55
CA ASP A 64 19.71 20.40 -9.21
C ASP A 64 19.52 21.93 -9.06
N GLU A 65 18.62 22.35 -8.15
CA GLU A 65 18.28 23.75 -7.92
C GLU A 65 18.81 24.18 -6.56
N GLU A 66 19.47 25.34 -6.52
CA GLU A 66 19.91 25.93 -5.26
C GLU A 66 18.70 26.12 -4.32
N PRO A 67 18.83 25.78 -3.03
CA PRO A 67 17.73 25.89 -2.10
C PRO A 67 17.27 27.35 -2.03
N VAL A 68 16.07 27.62 -2.54
CA VAL A 68 15.40 28.90 -2.31
C VAL A 68 15.02 28.92 -0.84
N GLU A 69 15.78 29.66 -0.02
CA GLU A 69 15.45 29.87 1.39
C GLU A 69 14.18 30.74 1.50
N GLU A 70 13.01 30.12 1.41
CA GLU A 70 11.78 30.75 1.87
C GLU A 70 11.84 30.89 3.39
N LYS A 71 11.95 32.13 3.89
CA LYS A 71 11.89 32.42 5.33
C LYS A 71 10.50 32.07 5.87
N MET A 72 10.37 30.90 6.47
CA MET A 72 9.22 30.53 7.28
C MET A 72 9.40 31.06 8.70
N ASP A 73 8.74 32.16 9.05
CA ASP A 73 8.85 32.77 10.39
C ASP A 73 8.39 31.84 11.52
N ARG A 74 7.49 30.88 11.25
CA ARG A 74 6.94 29.91 12.23
C ARG A 74 6.52 28.60 11.55
N PRO A 75 7.42 27.63 11.34
CA PRO A 75 7.06 26.36 10.76
C PRO A 75 6.10 25.59 11.68
N LYS A 76 5.06 24.98 11.10
CA LYS A 76 4.22 24.02 11.82
C LYS A 76 4.98 22.71 11.94
N MET A 77 5.01 22.15 13.14
CA MET A 77 5.70 20.89 13.37
C MET A 77 4.83 19.72 12.93
N PHE A 78 5.45 18.78 12.22
CA PHE A 78 4.85 17.49 11.87
C PHE A 78 5.76 16.38 12.40
N TYR A 79 5.36 15.80 13.53
CA TYR A 79 6.03 14.64 14.13
C TYR A 79 5.24 13.38 13.82
N ALA A 80 5.81 12.52 12.98
CA ALA A 80 5.32 11.16 12.73
C ALA A 80 6.09 10.18 13.62
N ASP A 81 5.86 10.30 14.93
CA ASP A 81 6.43 9.50 16.02
C ASP A 81 5.42 8.49 16.61
N HIS A 82 4.25 8.36 15.99
CA HIS A 82 3.16 7.47 16.35
C HIS A 82 2.48 6.96 15.05
N PRO A 83 1.58 5.95 15.12
CA PRO A 83 0.98 5.36 13.92
C PRO A 83 0.34 6.38 12.97
N PHE A 84 0.60 6.23 11.67
CA PHE A 84 0.07 7.12 10.63
C PHE A 84 -0.33 6.37 9.35
N ILE A 85 -1.11 7.03 8.51
CA ILE A 85 -1.58 6.52 7.21
C ILE A 85 -0.79 7.19 6.09
N ILE A 86 -0.50 6.42 5.04
CA ILE A 86 0.19 6.87 3.84
C ILE A 86 -0.79 6.76 2.67
N LEU A 87 -0.90 7.84 1.89
CA LEU A 87 -1.63 7.86 0.63
C LEU A 87 -0.72 8.42 -0.46
N VAL A 88 -0.54 7.68 -1.54
CA VAL A 88 0.11 8.18 -2.76
C VAL A 88 -0.99 8.44 -3.78
N ARG A 89 -1.09 9.70 -4.21
CA ARG A 89 -2.12 10.16 -5.14
C ARG A 89 -1.48 10.84 -6.32
N ASP A 90 -1.98 10.56 -7.51
CA ASP A 90 -1.67 11.36 -8.68
C ASP A 90 -2.38 12.73 -8.58
N ASN A 91 -1.63 13.83 -8.62
CA ASN A 91 -2.18 15.17 -8.41
C ASN A 91 -3.06 15.66 -9.56
N ALA A 92 -2.82 15.18 -10.80
CA ALA A 92 -3.57 15.64 -11.97
C ALA A 92 -4.95 14.96 -12.07
N SER A 93 -5.00 13.64 -11.96
CA SER A 93 -6.24 12.85 -12.05
C SER A 93 -6.93 12.66 -10.71
N GLY A 94 -6.21 12.82 -9.60
CA GLY A 94 -6.69 12.48 -8.27
C GLY A 94 -6.72 10.97 -7.99
N ALA A 95 -6.18 10.13 -8.87
CA ALA A 95 -6.16 8.68 -8.69
C ALA A 95 -5.34 8.26 -7.46
N LEU A 96 -5.89 7.35 -6.65
CA LEU A 96 -5.18 6.73 -5.53
C LEU A 96 -4.26 5.62 -6.07
N LEU A 97 -2.95 5.85 -6.01
CA LEU A 97 -1.95 4.91 -6.49
C LEU A 97 -1.57 3.89 -5.42
N MET A 98 -1.57 4.31 -4.15
CA MET A 98 -1.24 3.45 -3.02
C MET A 98 -1.88 3.97 -1.74
N MET A 99 -2.25 3.05 -0.86
CA MET A 99 -2.68 3.32 0.50
C MET A 99 -2.03 2.31 1.44
N GLY A 100 -1.59 2.77 2.61
CA GLY A 100 -1.05 1.92 3.65
C GLY A 100 -1.10 2.61 5.01
N ALA A 101 -0.75 1.88 6.05
CA ALA A 101 -0.55 2.42 7.39
C ALA A 101 0.78 1.90 7.93
N LEU A 102 1.49 2.77 8.66
CA LEU A 102 2.66 2.40 9.43
C LEU A 102 2.28 2.49 10.91
N ASP A 103 2.17 1.34 11.55
CA ASP A 103 1.92 1.18 12.98
C ASP A 103 3.23 1.00 13.75
N HIS A 104 4.14 0.20 13.20
CA HIS A 104 5.45 -0.09 13.78
C HIS A 104 6.53 0.02 12.70
N ALA A 105 7.52 0.87 12.93
CA ALA A 105 8.75 0.86 12.14
C ALA A 105 9.72 -0.19 12.73
N GLU A 106 10.42 -0.93 11.88
CA GLU A 106 11.46 -1.86 12.35
C GLU A 106 12.58 -1.08 13.07
N GLY A 107 12.95 -1.54 14.27
CA GLY A 107 13.97 -0.92 15.13
C GLY A 107 14.04 -1.57 16.51
N GLU A 108 15.11 -1.29 17.27
CA GLU A 108 15.19 -1.75 18.67
C GLU A 108 14.12 -1.07 19.51
N VAL A 109 13.44 -1.86 20.36
CA VAL A 109 12.49 -1.32 21.34
C VAL A 109 13.29 -0.53 22.37
N LEU A 110 13.10 0.79 22.37
CA LEU A 110 13.68 1.66 23.38
C LEU A 110 12.84 1.55 24.65
N HIS A 111 13.47 1.19 25.78
CA HIS A 111 12.85 1.35 27.07
C HIS A 111 12.89 2.83 27.44
N ASP A 112 11.72 3.45 27.54
CA ASP A 112 11.60 4.80 28.10
C ASP A 112 11.69 4.69 29.62
N GLU A 113 12.57 5.47 30.24
CA GLU A 113 12.91 5.44 31.67
C GLU A 113 12.34 6.67 32.41
N LEU A 114 11.43 7.42 31.76
CA LEU A 114 10.80 8.64 32.28
C LEU A 114 9.51 8.38 33.06
#